data_AF-A0A0F9EMG6-F1
#
_entry.id   AF-A0A0F9EMG6-F1
#
_cell.length_a   1.000
_cell.length_b   1.000
_cell.length_c   1.000
_cell.angle_alpha   90.00
_cell.angle_beta   90.00
_cell.angle_gamma   90.00
#
_symmetry.space_group_name_H-M   'P 1'
#
loop_
_entity.id
_entity.type
_entity.pdbx_description
1 polymer ?
#
loop_
_entity_poly.entity_id
_entity_poly.type
_entity_poly.pdbx_seq_one_letter_code
_entity_poly.pdbx_strand_id
1 'polypeptide(L)'
;SKPEVTEVIIIEIDKDIIKLSKPKNKKISVVNEDLWKFLKETKEKFDYIYVDIHYSTGCMEYINTVLPMRKIIEKRFPSVDADFWGEEEMKAQYNPDFERQIQAKNGSKTN
;
A
#
# COMPACT_ATOMS: atom_id res chain seq x y z
N SER A 1 1.54 23.05 17.60
CA SER A 1 2.62 22.74 16.64
C SER A 1 2.27 21.43 15.96
N LYS A 2 2.66 21.22 14.70
CA LYS A 2 2.58 19.88 14.09
C LYS A 2 3.69 19.00 14.70
N PRO A 3 3.45 17.71 14.96
CA PRO A 3 4.49 16.82 15.47
C PRO A 3 5.67 16.76 14.50
N GLU A 4 6.88 16.64 15.04
CA GLU A 4 8.09 16.50 14.23
C GLU A 4 8.23 15.05 13.74
N VAL A 5 8.45 14.87 12.43
CA VAL A 5 8.77 13.56 11.86
C VAL A 5 10.20 13.19 12.24
N THR A 6 10.38 12.06 12.93
CA THR A 6 11.69 11.56 13.39
C THR A 6 12.34 10.61 12.39
N GLU A 7 11.53 9.82 11.67
CA GLU A 7 12.00 8.80 10.73
C GLU A 7 10.98 8.59 9.60
N VAL A 8 11.49 8.23 8.42
CA VAL A 8 10.72 7.82 7.25
C VAL A 8 11.42 6.59 6.65
N ILE A 9 10.67 5.50 6.51
CA ILE A 9 11.15 4.29 5.83
C ILE A 9 10.47 4.24 4.46
N ILE A 10 11.28 4.31 3.39
CA ILE A 10 10.81 4.17 2.01
C ILE A 10 11.03 2.73 1.57
N ILE A 11 9.99 2.08 1.06
CA ILE A 11 10.08 0.75 0.47
C ILE A 11 10.02 0.90 -1.05
N GLU A 12 11.04 0.44 -1.75
CA GLU A 12 11.14 0.52 -3.21
C GLU A 12 11.75 -0.77 -3.76
N ILE A 13 11.11 -1.37 -4.76
CA ILE A 13 11.56 -2.63 -5.35
C ILE A 13 12.65 -2.41 -6.40
N ASP A 14 12.63 -1.28 -7.11
CA ASP A 14 13.55 -0.97 -8.19
C ASP A 14 14.83 -0.26 -7.69
N LYS A 15 15.97 -0.96 -7.80
CA LYS A 15 17.29 -0.45 -7.41
C LYS A 15 17.72 0.79 -8.20
N ASP A 16 17.32 0.91 -9.46
CA ASP A 16 17.70 2.05 -10.28
C ASP A 16 16.96 3.32 -9.85
N ILE A 17 15.71 3.19 -9.41
CA ILE A 17 14.94 4.30 -8.81
C ILE A 17 15.56 4.75 -7.48
N ILE A 18 15.99 3.83 -6.63
CA ILE A 18 16.71 4.14 -5.38
C ILE A 18 18.00 4.90 -5.69
N LYS A 19 18.76 4.42 -6.68
CA LYS A 19 20.01 5.04 -7.13
C LYS A 19 19.80 6.42 -7.77
N LEU A 20 18.64 6.66 -8.39
CA LEU A 20 18.29 7.95 -8.96
C LEU A 20 17.87 8.95 -7.88
N SER A 21 17.04 8.53 -6.93
CA SER A 21 16.45 9.40 -5.91
C SER A 21 17.45 9.86 -4.83
N LYS A 22 18.38 8.99 -4.39
CA LYS A 22 19.45 9.27 -3.40
C LYS A 22 19.03 10.24 -2.30
N PRO A 23 18.03 9.89 -1.45
CA PRO A 23 17.59 10.78 -0.38
C PRO A 23 18.77 11.12 0.54
N LYS A 24 19.04 12.41 0.74
CA LYS A 24 20.16 12.93 1.56
C LYS A 24 19.77 13.21 3.02
N ASN A 25 18.48 13.11 3.35
CA ASN A 25 18.01 13.41 4.70
C ASN A 25 18.29 12.22 5.61
N LYS A 26 19.00 12.45 6.73
CA LYS A 26 19.34 11.42 7.73
C LYS A 26 18.15 10.72 8.38
N LYS A 27 16.95 11.31 8.28
CA LYS A 27 15.70 10.73 8.78
C LYS A 27 15.09 9.72 7.80
N ILE A 28 15.61 9.63 6.58
CA ILE A 28 15.08 8.75 5.54
C ILE A 28 15.99 7.52 5.42
N SER A 29 15.39 6.34 5.57
CA SER A 29 15.99 5.06 5.20
C SER A 29 15.25 4.50 3.98
N VAL A 30 15.98 3.82 3.09
CA VAL A 30 15.39 3.17 1.91
C VAL A 30 15.66 1.68 2.01
N VAL A 31 14.59 0.88 2.00
CA VAL A 31 14.64 -0.58 2.01
C VAL A 31 14.32 -1.05 0.60
N ASN A 32 15.27 -1.77 -0.01
CA ASN A 32 15.05 -2.36 -1.32
C ASN A 32 14.32 -3.70 -1.20
N GLU A 33 12.99 -3.67 -1.20
CA GLU A 33 12.14 -4.84 -1.01
C GLU A 33 10.77 -4.69 -1.67
N ASP A 34 10.08 -5.81 -1.91
CA ASP A 34 8.67 -5.82 -2.30
C ASP A 34 7.77 -5.37 -1.13
N LEU A 35 6.89 -4.40 -1.36
CA LEU A 35 6.04 -3.82 -0.32
C LEU A 35 5.08 -4.86 0.29
N TRP A 36 4.53 -5.78 -0.49
CA TRP A 36 3.61 -6.80 0.04
C TRP A 36 4.31 -7.74 1.00
N LYS A 37 5.53 -8.16 0.65
CA LYS A 37 6.39 -8.96 1.53
C LYS A 37 6.75 -8.16 2.78
N PHE A 38 7.20 -6.92 2.62
CA PHE A 38 7.57 -6.05 3.73
C PHE A 38 6.43 -5.89 4.74
N LEU A 39 5.22 -5.53 4.30
CA LEU A 39 4.05 -5.38 5.18
C LEU A 39 3.70 -6.68 5.95
N LYS A 40 3.95 -7.85 5.35
CA LYS A 40 3.70 -9.15 5.96
C LYS A 40 4.79 -9.61 6.92
N GLU A 41 6.00 -9.09 6.85
CA GLU A 41 7.15 -9.63 7.58
C GLU A 41 7.80 -8.62 8.53
N THR A 42 7.64 -7.33 8.25
CA THR A 42 8.30 -6.27 9.01
C THR A 42 7.90 -6.27 10.50
N LYS A 43 8.88 -5.95 11.34
CA LYS A 43 8.70 -5.73 12.78
C LYS A 43 8.66 -4.24 13.13
N GLU A 44 8.81 -3.38 12.13
CA GLU A 44 8.76 -1.93 12.29
C GLU A 44 7.37 -1.49 12.76
N LYS A 45 7.35 -0.36 13.47
CA LYS A 45 6.13 0.29 13.92
C LYS A 45 6.03 1.63 13.21
N PHE A 46 4.83 1.96 12.77
CA PHE A 46 4.56 3.18 12.04
C PHE A 46 3.50 3.97 12.77
N ASP A 47 3.62 5.29 12.76
CA ASP A 47 2.55 6.19 13.19
C ASP A 47 1.61 6.54 12.02
N TYR A 48 2.08 6.34 10.79
CA TYR A 48 1.35 6.63 9.56
C TYR A 48 1.94 5.83 8.39
N ILE A 49 1.10 5.42 7.45
CA ILE A 49 1.49 4.70 6.23
C ILE A 49 0.94 5.45 5.01
N TYR A 50 1.77 5.63 3.99
CA TYR A 50 1.35 6.18 2.70
C TYR A 50 1.79 5.23 1.59
N VAL A 51 0.85 4.83 0.74
CA VAL A 51 1.09 3.87 -0.35
C VAL A 51 0.87 4.52 -1.70
N ASP A 52 1.90 4.48 -2.54
CA ASP A 52 1.88 5.00 -3.91
C ASP A 52 2.59 4.01 -4.85
N ILE A 53 1.90 2.92 -5.17
CA ILE A 53 2.43 1.82 -6.01
C ILE A 53 1.56 1.53 -7.23
N HIS A 54 0.44 2.23 -7.38
CA HIS A 54 -0.61 1.89 -8.33
C HIS A 54 -0.39 2.62 -9.65
N TYR A 55 -0.43 1.88 -10.76
CA TYR A 55 -0.24 2.45 -12.10
C TYR A 55 -1.50 3.11 -12.68
N SER A 56 -2.68 2.83 -12.12
CA SER A 56 -3.96 3.35 -12.59
C SER A 56 -4.88 3.69 -11.44
N THR A 57 -5.88 4.53 -11.70
CA THR A 57 -6.91 4.94 -10.72
C THR A 57 -8.26 4.24 -10.99
N GLY A 58 -8.26 3.11 -11.69
CA GLY A 58 -9.49 2.38 -12.03
C GLY A 58 -10.06 1.53 -10.87
N CYS A 59 -11.34 1.19 -10.94
CA CYS A 59 -12.00 0.37 -9.91
C CYS A 59 -11.38 -1.02 -9.72
N MET A 60 -10.78 -1.59 -10.77
CA MET A 60 -10.09 -2.88 -10.68
C MET A 60 -8.82 -2.80 -9.84
N GLU A 61 -8.08 -1.69 -9.91
CA GLU A 61 -6.90 -1.46 -9.08
C GLU A 61 -7.28 -1.33 -7.60
N TYR A 62 -8.42 -0.68 -7.33
CA TYR A 62 -9.00 -0.63 -5.99
C TYR A 62 -9.23 -2.03 -5.41
N ILE A 63 -9.90 -2.89 -6.18
CA ILE A 63 -10.30 -4.23 -5.74
C ILE A 63 -9.09 -5.16 -5.61
N ASN A 64 -8.16 -5.09 -6.56
CA ASN A 64 -7.05 -6.04 -6.64
C ASN A 64 -5.85 -5.65 -5.77
N THR A 65 -5.68 -4.36 -5.47
CA THR A 65 -4.46 -3.86 -4.83
C THR A 65 -4.77 -3.09 -3.55
N VAL A 66 -5.61 -2.05 -3.60
CA VAL A 66 -5.90 -1.20 -2.42
C VAL A 66 -6.64 -1.98 -1.33
N LEU A 67 -7.78 -2.61 -1.64
CA LEU A 67 -8.58 -3.34 -0.64
C LEU A 67 -7.79 -4.48 0.03
N PRO A 68 -7.06 -5.35 -0.70
CA PRO A 68 -6.29 -6.41 -0.07
C PRO A 68 -5.12 -5.87 0.77
N MET A 69 -4.47 -4.78 0.33
CA MET A 69 -3.39 -4.17 1.10
C MET A 69 -3.90 -3.50 2.37
N ARG A 70 -5.03 -2.77 2.28
CA ARG A 70 -5.71 -2.18 3.43
C ARG A 70 -6.06 -3.24 4.47
N LYS A 71 -6.58 -4.40 4.06
CA LYS A 71 -6.83 -5.55 4.96
C LYS A 71 -5.56 -6.05 5.67
N ILE A 72 -4.40 -6.05 4.99
CA ILE A 72 -3.12 -6.41 5.62
C ILE A 72 -2.72 -5.34 6.64
N ILE A 73 -2.81 -4.07 6.27
CA ILE A 73 -2.44 -2.94 7.13
C ILE A 73 -3.30 -2.92 8.39
N GLU A 74 -4.63 -2.97 8.26
CA GLU A 74 -5.56 -3.00 9.40
C GLU A 74 -5.30 -4.18 10.34
N LYS A 75 -4.94 -5.35 9.80
CA LYS A 75 -4.63 -6.53 10.60
C LYS A 75 -3.29 -6.40 11.35
N ARG A 76 -2.28 -5.79 10.72
CA ARG A 76 -0.91 -5.71 11.25
C ARG A 76 -0.67 -4.46 12.10
N PHE A 77 -1.38 -3.39 11.79
CA PHE A 77 -1.19 -2.04 12.32
C PHE A 77 -2.57 -1.41 12.62
N PRO A 78 -3.38 -1.99 13.53
CA PRO A 78 -4.80 -1.66 13.70
C PRO A 78 -5.11 -0.23 14.18
N SER A 79 -4.10 0.55 14.55
CA SER A 79 -4.24 1.94 15.03
C SER A 79 -3.48 2.93 14.16
N VAL A 80 -2.96 2.48 13.02
CA VAL A 80 -2.12 3.28 12.13
C VAL A 80 -2.96 3.76 10.97
N ASP A 81 -3.01 5.07 10.78
CA ASP A 81 -3.68 5.68 9.64
C ASP A 81 -2.91 5.35 8.36
N ALA A 82 -3.65 5.00 7.30
CA ALA A 82 -3.09 4.60 6.03
C ALA A 82 -3.86 5.17 4.84
N ASP A 83 -3.14 5.93 4.02
CA ASP A 83 -3.64 6.53 2.79
C ASP A 83 -3.01 5.90 1.55
N PHE A 84 -3.79 5.86 0.47
CA PHE A 84 -3.36 5.37 -0.83
C PHE A 84 -3.50 6.48 -1.87
N TRP A 85 -2.48 6.64 -2.70
CA TRP A 85 -2.54 7.60 -3.79
C TRP A 85 -3.70 7.27 -4.75
N GLY A 86 -4.50 8.28 -5.10
CA GLY A 86 -5.63 8.14 -6.03
C GLY A 86 -6.83 7.37 -5.50
N GLU A 87 -6.88 7.03 -4.21
CA GLU A 87 -7.93 6.15 -3.66
C GLU A 87 -9.35 6.71 -3.84
N GLU A 88 -9.55 8.01 -3.67
CA GLU A 88 -10.88 8.61 -3.78
C GLU A 88 -11.43 8.52 -5.21
N GLU A 89 -10.56 8.65 -6.22
CA GLU A 89 -10.94 8.48 -7.63
C GLU A 89 -11.32 7.02 -7.93
N MET A 90 -10.55 6.08 -7.36
CA MET A 90 -10.82 4.65 -7.46
C MET A 90 -12.15 4.26 -6.79
N LYS A 91 -12.42 4.80 -5.60
CA LYS A 91 -13.67 4.60 -4.84
C LYS A 91 -14.88 5.15 -5.59
N ALA A 92 -14.75 6.30 -6.24
CA ALA A 92 -15.85 6.89 -7.01
C ALA A 92 -16.31 5.98 -8.18
N GLN A 93 -15.42 5.12 -8.68
CA GLN A 93 -15.71 4.15 -9.75
C GLN A 93 -16.09 2.76 -9.21
N TYR A 94 -15.95 2.54 -7.90
CA TYR A 94 -16.16 1.24 -7.28
C TYR A 94 -17.65 0.89 -7.17
N ASN A 95 -18.01 -0.31 -7.61
CA ASN A 95 -19.31 -0.92 -7.36
C ASN A 95 -19.10 -2.24 -6.59
N PRO A 96 -19.68 -2.39 -5.38
CA PRO A 96 -19.58 -3.62 -4.57
C PRO A 96 -20.01 -4.89 -5.28
N ASP A 97 -20.89 -4.80 -6.28
CA ASP A 97 -21.31 -5.96 -7.06
C ASP A 97 -20.18 -6.52 -7.93
N PHE A 98 -19.18 -5.70 -8.32
CA PHE A 98 -18.00 -6.19 -9.04
C PHE A 98 -17.11 -7.05 -8.14
N GLU A 99 -16.91 -6.66 -6.88
CA GLU A 99 -16.11 -7.46 -5.93
C GLU A 99 -16.75 -8.84 -5.73
N ARG A 100 -18.07 -8.90 -5.54
CA ARG A 100 -18.80 -10.17 -5.40
C ARG A 100 -18.67 -11.06 -6.63
N GLN A 101 -18.74 -10.49 -7.84
CA GLN A 101 -18.57 -11.23 -9.08
C GLN A 101 -17.16 -11.81 -9.23
N ILE A 102 -16.13 -11.06 -8.83
CA ILE A 102 -14.73 -11.51 -8.85
C ILE A 102 -14.54 -12.67 -7.84
N GLN A 103 -15.06 -12.51 -6.62
CA GLN A 103 -14.98 -13.55 -5.60
C GLN A 103 -15.72 -14.83 -6.03
N ALA A 104 -16.91 -14.71 -6.61
CA ALA A 104 -17.67 -15.85 -7.15
C ALA A 104 -16.91 -16.57 -8.28
N LYS A 105 -16.28 -15.83 -9.20
CA LYS A 105 -15.44 -16.40 -10.27
C LYS A 105 -14.22 -17.13 -9.73
N ASN A 106 -13.58 -16.60 -8.68
CA ASN A 106 -12.38 -17.22 -8.10
C ASN A 106 -12.71 -18.42 -7.21
N GLY A 107 -13.84 -18.40 -6.49
CA GLY A 107 -14.34 -19.55 -5.72
C GLY A 107 -14.89 -20.69 -6.59
N SER A 108 -15.30 -20.40 -7.82
CA SER A 108 -15.72 -21.44 -8.78
C SER A 108 -14.55 -22.18 -9.44
N LYS A 109 -13.30 -21.72 -9.28
CA LYS A 109 -12.10 -22.37 -9.83
C LYS A 109 -11.45 -23.38 -8.88
N THR A 110 -12.02 -23.57 -7.68
CA THR A 110 -11.49 -24.47 -6.63
C THR A 110 -12.29 -25.77 -6.45
N ASN A 111 -13.14 -26.14 -7.42
CA ASN A 111 -13.86 -27.42 -7.45
C ASN A 111 -13.46 -28.26 -8.67
#